data_AF-G5GG02-F1
#
_entry.id   AF-G5GG02-F1
#
_cell.length_a   1.000
_cell.length_b   1.000
_cell.length_c   1.000
_cell.angle_alpha   90.00
_cell.angle_beta   90.00
_cell.angle_gamma   90.00
#
_symmetry.space_group_name_H-M   'P 1'
#
loop_
_entity.id
_entity.type
_entity.pdbx_description
1 polymer ?
#
loop_
_entity_poly.entity_id
_entity_poly.type
_entity_poly.pdbx_seq_one_letter_code
_entity_poly.pdbx_strand_id
1 'polypeptide(L)'
;MQNSYLKVFDNIFFNVEKHDEVKKIIEQASYVLDLVITRFGEVENEMTIGTSRIDDFVDTIIILFIRKIMEQLDSINVLYSVSLFEPAQIILRSLIENIVGLEFILKEDTKKRAAAYYLEHHYQELDNDVVVVVVNYSCNRSD
;
A
#
# COMPACT_ATOMS: atom_id res chain seq x y z
N MET A 1 51.58 8.60 -0.55
CA MET A 1 50.41 8.29 0.31
C MET A 1 49.14 8.51 -0.52
N GLN A 2 48.58 7.44 -1.09
CA GLN A 2 47.30 7.51 -1.81
C GLN A 2 46.15 7.44 -0.79
N ASN A 3 45.93 8.54 -0.07
CA ASN A 3 44.68 8.77 0.65
C ASN A 3 43.63 9.16 -0.38
N SER A 4 43.11 8.15 -1.07
CA SER A 4 41.95 8.34 -1.93
C SER A 4 40.74 8.52 -1.03
N TYR A 5 39.99 9.61 -1.20
CA TYR A 5 38.71 9.84 -0.54
C TYR A 5 37.79 8.62 -0.61
N LEU A 6 37.88 7.81 -1.67
CA LEU A 6 37.22 6.51 -1.77
C LEU A 6 37.43 5.66 -0.52
N LYS A 7 38.66 5.48 -0.01
CA LYS A 7 38.90 4.67 1.20
C LYS A 7 38.31 5.27 2.47
N VAL A 8 38.14 6.59 2.53
CA VAL A 8 37.54 7.28 3.69
C VAL A 8 36.02 7.11 3.67
N PHE A 9 35.39 7.19 2.49
CA PHE A 9 33.94 7.06 2.33
C PHE A 9 33.46 5.60 2.16
N ASP A 10 34.32 4.67 1.73
CA ASP A 10 33.98 3.24 1.56
C ASP A 10 33.54 2.58 2.88
N ASN A 11 33.93 3.17 4.02
CA ASN A 11 33.55 2.72 5.36
C ASN A 11 32.34 3.47 5.92
N ILE A 12 31.84 4.50 5.23
CA ILE A 12 30.69 5.31 5.68
C ILE A 12 29.39 4.74 5.10
N PHE A 13 29.42 4.25 3.85
CA PHE A 13 28.25 3.70 3.19
C PHE A 13 28.21 2.18 3.35
N PHE A 14 27.06 1.67 3.79
CA PHE A 14 26.82 0.23 3.83
C PHE A 14 26.81 -0.32 2.39
N ASN A 15 27.65 -1.32 2.12
CA ASN A 15 27.74 -1.95 0.81
C ASN A 15 27.23 -3.39 0.91
N VAL A 16 26.01 -3.62 0.43
CA VAL A 16 25.33 -4.92 0.49
C VAL A 16 26.08 -6.03 -0.27
N GLU A 17 26.82 -5.68 -1.32
CA GLU A 17 27.62 -6.62 -2.11
C GLU A 17 28.82 -7.18 -1.31
N LYS A 18 29.22 -6.51 -0.22
CA LYS A 18 30.26 -7.00 0.70
C LYS A 18 29.69 -7.91 1.79
N HIS A 19 28.36 -8.08 1.86
CA HIS A 19 27.65 -8.80 2.92
C HIS A 19 26.65 -9.82 2.35
N ASP A 20 27.16 -10.99 1.96
CA ASP A 20 26.36 -12.08 1.36
C ASP A 20 25.12 -12.49 2.17
N GLU A 21 25.22 -12.49 3.50
CA GLU A 21 24.09 -12.84 4.37
C GLU A 21 22.95 -11.83 4.26
N VAL A 22 23.27 -10.53 4.29
CA VAL A 22 22.29 -9.45 4.18
C VAL A 22 21.67 -9.44 2.79
N LYS A 23 22.49 -9.64 1.75
CA LYS A 23 22.03 -9.77 0.37
C LYS A 23 21.02 -10.90 0.20
N LYS A 24 21.30 -12.09 0.74
CA LYS A 24 20.36 -13.23 0.71
C LYS A 24 19.05 -12.94 1.44
N ILE A 25 19.10 -12.25 2.57
CA ILE A 25 17.89 -11.87 3.32
C ILE A 25 17.04 -10.89 2.49
N ILE A 26 17.67 -9.90 1.85
CA ILE A 26 16.99 -8.95 0.97
C ILE A 26 16.34 -9.69 -0.19
N GLU A 27 17.08 -10.57 -0.89
CA GLU A 27 16.54 -11.35 -2.01
C GLU A 27 15.34 -12.22 -1.60
N GLN A 28 15.40 -12.86 -0.42
CA GLN A 28 14.28 -13.62 0.12
C GLN A 28 13.08 -12.74 0.44
N ALA A 29 13.31 -11.58 1.06
CA ALA A 29 12.24 -10.62 1.34
C ALA A 29 11.59 -10.11 0.05
N SER A 30 12.39 -9.73 -0.94
CA SER A 30 11.95 -9.29 -2.26
C SER A 30 11.07 -10.32 -2.93
N TYR A 31 11.49 -11.59 -2.94
CA TYR A 31 10.69 -12.67 -3.50
C TYR A 31 9.31 -12.81 -2.83
N VAL A 32 9.26 -12.71 -1.50
CA VAL A 32 7.99 -12.77 -0.76
C VAL A 32 7.11 -11.57 -1.09
N LEU A 33 7.67 -10.36 -1.17
CA LEU A 33 6.94 -9.15 -1.54
C LEU A 33 6.35 -9.28 -2.95
N ASP A 34 7.12 -9.76 -3.92
CA ASP A 34 6.67 -9.96 -5.30
C ASP A 34 5.50 -10.94 -5.40
N LEU A 35 5.54 -12.03 -4.63
CA LEU A 35 4.43 -12.99 -4.55
C LEU A 35 3.16 -12.33 -4.00
N VAL A 36 3.28 -11.51 -2.96
CA VAL A 36 2.15 -10.80 -2.35
C VAL A 36 1.59 -9.76 -3.34
N ILE A 37 2.43 -8.98 -3.99
CA ILE A 37 2.04 -8.01 -5.03
C ILE A 37 1.28 -8.72 -6.16
N THR A 38 1.79 -9.85 -6.63
CA THR A 38 1.15 -10.64 -7.69
C THR A 38 -0.26 -11.07 -7.28
N ARG A 39 -0.44 -11.56 -6.04
CA ARG A 39 -1.77 -11.94 -5.52
C ARG A 39 -2.73 -10.75 -5.44
N PHE A 40 -2.27 -9.60 -4.97
CA PHE A 40 -3.10 -8.40 -4.96
C PHE A 40 -3.49 -7.95 -6.38
N GLY A 41 -2.58 -8.06 -7.35
CA GLY A 41 -2.86 -7.76 -8.75
C GLY A 41 -3.86 -8.73 -9.40
N GLU A 42 -3.84 -10.01 -9.03
CA GLU A 42 -4.87 -10.98 -9.43
C GLU A 42 -6.24 -10.57 -8.89
N VAL A 43 -6.35 -10.20 -7.61
CA VAL A 43 -7.60 -9.74 -7.00
C VAL A 43 -8.10 -8.45 -7.65
N GLU A 44 -7.21 -7.49 -7.91
CA GLU A 44 -7.56 -6.23 -8.58
C GLU A 44 -8.17 -6.49 -9.97
N ASN A 45 -7.54 -7.38 -10.76
CA ASN A 45 -8.04 -7.79 -12.07
C ASN A 45 -9.39 -8.52 -11.94
N GLU A 46 -9.49 -9.42 -10.97
CA GLU A 46 -10.68 -10.03 -10.36
C GLU A 46 -11.88 -9.07 -10.37
N MET A 47 -11.71 -8.01 -9.57
CA MET A 47 -12.74 -7.02 -9.28
C MET A 47 -13.00 -6.04 -10.43
N THR A 48 -11.99 -5.77 -11.26
CA THR A 48 -12.09 -4.79 -12.35
C THR A 48 -12.80 -5.37 -13.58
N ILE A 49 -12.45 -6.61 -13.95
CA ILE A 49 -12.91 -7.29 -15.18
C ILE A 49 -14.12 -8.21 -14.91
N GLY A 50 -14.24 -8.74 -13.68
CA GLY A 50 -15.15 -9.82 -13.34
C GLY A 50 -16.64 -9.47 -13.26
N THR A 51 -17.46 -10.50 -13.47
CA THR A 51 -18.91 -10.59 -13.21
C THR A 51 -19.28 -10.55 -11.72
N SER A 52 -18.34 -10.18 -10.86
CA SER A 52 -18.39 -10.22 -9.38
C SER A 52 -18.53 -8.83 -8.75
N ARG A 53 -18.81 -7.79 -9.54
CA ARG A 53 -19.15 -6.46 -9.01
C ARG A 53 -20.38 -6.53 -8.13
N ILE A 54 -20.21 -6.12 -6.87
CA ILE A 54 -21.27 -6.13 -5.86
C ILE A 54 -21.86 -4.72 -5.75
N ASP A 55 -21.00 -3.71 -5.72
CA ASP A 55 -21.38 -2.30 -5.60
C ASP A 55 -20.25 -1.45 -6.17
N ASP A 56 -20.48 -0.80 -7.31
CA ASP A 56 -19.44 -0.07 -8.06
C ASP A 56 -18.68 0.95 -7.20
N PHE A 57 -19.33 1.57 -6.21
CA PHE A 57 -18.68 2.53 -5.32
C PHE A 57 -17.76 1.83 -4.32
N VAL A 58 -18.26 0.80 -3.63
CA VAL A 58 -17.46 0.02 -2.68
C VAL A 58 -16.32 -0.70 -3.37
N ASP A 59 -16.58 -1.30 -4.52
CA ASP A 59 -15.60 -2.03 -5.32
C ASP A 59 -14.47 -1.10 -5.75
N THR A 60 -14.81 0.13 -6.18
CA THR A 60 -13.81 1.17 -6.51
C THR A 60 -12.91 1.48 -5.31
N ILE A 61 -13.48 1.67 -4.13
CA ILE A 61 -12.71 1.99 -2.92
C ILE A 61 -11.78 0.84 -2.52
N ILE A 62 -12.27 -0.40 -2.59
CA ILE A 62 -11.45 -1.59 -2.30
C ILE A 62 -10.30 -1.71 -3.32
N ILE A 63 -10.56 -1.51 -4.61
CA ILE A 63 -9.53 -1.51 -5.66
C ILE A 63 -8.47 -0.44 -5.39
N LEU A 64 -8.86 0.78 -4.99
CA LEU A 64 -7.91 1.84 -4.64
C LEU A 64 -7.02 1.45 -3.46
N PHE A 65 -7.56 0.77 -2.45
CA PHE A 65 -6.77 0.22 -1.35
C PHE A 65 -5.76 -0.83 -1.81
N ILE A 66 -6.21 -1.77 -2.63
CA ILE A 66 -5.36 -2.85 -3.17
C ILE A 66 -4.18 -2.25 -3.95
N ARG A 67 -4.46 -1.28 -4.83
CA ARG A 67 -3.41 -0.56 -5.58
C ARG A 67 -2.41 0.13 -4.66
N LYS A 68 -2.89 0.87 -3.66
CA LYS A 68 -2.05 1.57 -2.69
C LYS A 68 -1.15 0.60 -1.91
N ILE A 69 -1.69 -0.56 -1.52
CA ILE A 69 -0.93 -1.62 -0.85
C ILE A 69 0.17 -2.16 -1.78
N MET A 70 -0.14 -2.46 -3.04
CA MET A 70 0.84 -2.93 -4.03
C MET A 70 1.97 -1.91 -4.27
N GLU A 71 1.62 -0.63 -4.46
CA GLU A 71 2.59 0.46 -4.68
C GLU A 71 3.55 0.62 -3.50
N GLN A 72 3.03 0.49 -2.27
CA GLN A 72 3.85 0.58 -1.06
C GLN A 72 4.76 -0.64 -0.88
N LEU A 73 4.27 -1.84 -1.18
CA LEU A 73 5.09 -3.06 -1.17
C LEU A 73 6.22 -2.97 -2.20
N ASP A 74 5.94 -2.51 -3.42
CA ASP A 74 6.95 -2.31 -4.47
C ASP A 74 7.98 -1.25 -4.06
N SER A 75 7.54 -0.14 -3.48
CA SER A 75 8.42 0.90 -2.94
C SER A 75 9.35 0.37 -1.86
N ILE A 76 8.85 -0.45 -0.94
CA ILE A 76 9.66 -1.12 0.09
C ILE A 76 10.68 -2.05 -0.57
N ASN A 77 10.26 -2.82 -1.58
CA ASN A 77 11.13 -3.75 -2.29
C ASN A 77 12.33 -3.03 -2.94
N VAL A 78 12.05 -1.92 -3.63
CA VAL A 78 13.09 -1.06 -4.23
C VAL A 78 14.03 -0.52 -3.15
N LEU A 79 13.51 -0.01 -2.04
CA LEU A 79 14.34 0.54 -0.96
C LEU A 79 15.23 -0.52 -0.29
N TYR A 80 14.72 -1.74 -0.10
CA TYR A 80 15.53 -2.85 0.40
C TYR A 80 16.63 -3.26 -0.56
N SER A 81 16.39 -3.23 -1.88
CA SER A 81 17.41 -3.54 -2.89
C SER A 81 18.64 -2.62 -2.81
N VAL A 82 18.46 -1.39 -2.35
CA VAL A 82 19.53 -0.41 -2.11
C VAL A 82 19.93 -0.26 -0.64
N SER A 83 19.44 -1.16 0.23
CA SER A 83 19.70 -1.17 1.69
C SER A 83 19.30 0.12 2.43
N LEU A 84 18.27 0.82 1.95
CA LEU A 84 17.69 2.00 2.61
C LEU A 84 16.54 1.59 3.53
N PHE A 85 16.87 1.15 4.74
CA PHE A 85 15.89 0.57 5.66
C PHE A 85 15.04 1.62 6.39
N GLU A 86 15.61 2.76 6.77
CA GLU A 86 14.87 3.81 7.51
C GLU A 86 13.73 4.41 6.68
N PRO A 87 13.92 4.77 5.39
CA PRO A 87 12.82 5.18 4.54
C PRO A 87 11.79 4.06 4.35
N ALA A 88 12.24 2.81 4.17
CA ALA A 88 11.35 1.66 4.00
C ALA A 88 10.48 1.44 5.24
N GLN A 89 11.01 1.64 6.45
CA GLN A 89 10.26 1.52 7.70
C GLN A 89 9.12 2.54 7.80
N ILE A 90 9.30 3.75 7.27
CA ILE A 90 8.25 4.78 7.24
C ILE A 90 7.10 4.32 6.32
N ILE A 91 7.44 3.80 5.14
CA ILE A 91 6.43 3.27 4.19
C ILE A 91 5.72 2.05 4.79
N LEU A 92 6.45 1.15 5.45
CA LEU A 92 5.91 -0.03 6.10
C LEU A 92 4.85 0.32 7.15
N ARG A 93 5.03 1.42 7.91
CA ARG A 93 4.00 1.89 8.84
C ARG A 93 2.70 2.24 8.12
N SER A 94 2.79 3.03 7.06
CA SER A 94 1.61 3.40 6.26
C SER A 94 0.97 2.20 5.57
N LEU A 95 1.77 1.22 5.14
CA LEU A 95 1.27 -0.04 4.59
C LEU A 95 0.41 -0.81 5.59
N ILE A 96 0.88 -0.92 6.84
CA ILE A 96 0.10 -1.58 7.91
C ILE A 96 -1.22 -0.83 8.15
N GLU A 97 -1.19 0.50 8.19
CA GLU A 97 -2.40 1.33 8.32
C GLU A 97 -3.39 1.06 7.17
N ASN A 98 -2.90 0.97 5.93
CA ASN A 98 -3.75 0.68 4.77
C ASN A 98 -4.33 -0.74 4.82
N ILE A 99 -3.56 -1.74 5.27
CA ILE A 99 -4.05 -3.11 5.45
C ILE A 99 -5.17 -3.16 6.51
N VAL A 100 -4.96 -2.51 7.66
CA VAL A 100 -5.97 -2.42 8.72
C VAL A 100 -7.21 -1.64 8.26
N GLY A 101 -7.02 -0.57 7.47
CA GLY A 101 -8.10 0.20 6.85
C GLY A 101 -8.95 -0.64 5.89
N LEU A 102 -8.30 -1.46 5.06
CA LEU A 102 -8.99 -2.41 4.18
C LEU A 102 -9.76 -3.46 5.00
N GLU A 103 -9.13 -4.05 6.02
CA GLU A 103 -9.80 -5.01 6.92
C GLU A 103 -11.02 -4.37 7.62
N PHE A 104 -10.92 -3.09 7.98
CA PHE A 104 -12.02 -2.34 8.57
C PHE A 104 -13.20 -2.20 7.61
N ILE A 105 -12.94 -1.87 6.34
CA ILE A 105 -13.98 -1.70 5.31
C ILE A 105 -14.69 -3.04 5.03
N LEU A 106 -13.94 -4.14 4.94
CA LEU A 106 -14.47 -5.46 4.60
C LEU A 106 -15.34 -6.11 5.69
N LYS A 107 -15.48 -5.48 6.87
CA LYS A 107 -16.40 -5.90 7.93
C LYS A 107 -17.86 -5.56 7.60
N GLU A 108 -18.78 -5.94 8.49
CA GLU A 108 -20.22 -5.62 8.40
C GLU A 108 -20.47 -4.13 8.12
N ASP A 109 -21.56 -3.80 7.43
CA ASP A 109 -21.86 -2.45 6.94
C ASP A 109 -20.80 -1.88 5.97
N THR A 110 -20.23 -2.75 5.11
CA THR A 110 -19.15 -2.41 4.15
C THR A 110 -19.42 -1.12 3.37
N LYS A 111 -20.66 -0.88 2.91
CA LYS A 111 -21.06 0.34 2.20
C LYS A 111 -20.86 1.61 3.04
N LYS A 112 -21.28 1.59 4.31
CA LYS A 112 -21.13 2.73 5.23
C LYS A 112 -19.67 2.97 5.58
N ARG A 113 -18.90 1.90 5.78
CA ARG A 113 -17.48 1.99 6.12
C ARG A 113 -16.64 2.50 4.96
N ALA A 114 -16.93 2.03 3.73
CA ALA A 114 -16.32 2.56 2.52
C ALA A 114 -16.65 4.04 2.34
N ALA A 115 -17.92 4.44 2.52
CA ALA A 115 -18.34 5.83 2.43
C ALA A 115 -17.65 6.73 3.49
N ALA A 116 -17.55 6.26 4.73
CA ALA A 116 -16.87 6.98 5.80
C ALA A 116 -15.37 7.18 5.50
N TYR A 117 -14.70 6.14 4.98
CA TYR A 117 -13.31 6.23 4.57
C TYR A 117 -13.13 7.22 3.40
N TYR A 118 -13.97 7.11 2.37
CA TYR A 118 -13.91 7.99 1.21
C TYR A 118 -14.11 9.46 1.60
N LEU A 119 -15.06 9.72 2.51
CA LEU A 119 -15.29 11.06 3.05
C LEU A 119 -14.04 11.60 3.73
N GLU A 120 -13.41 10.83 4.61
CA GLU A 120 -12.25 11.30 5.39
C GLU A 120 -11.02 11.56 4.50
N HIS A 121 -10.77 10.68 3.53
CA HIS A 121 -9.59 10.78 2.66
C HIS A 121 -9.75 11.82 1.53
N HIS A 122 -10.97 12.10 1.10
CA HIS A 122 -11.22 13.03 -0.01
C HIS A 122 -11.95 14.31 0.41
N TYR A 123 -12.21 14.55 1.70
CA TYR A 123 -13.03 15.68 2.18
C TYR A 123 -12.65 17.04 1.56
N GLN A 124 -11.36 17.29 1.36
CA GLN A 124 -10.86 18.57 0.84
C GLN A 124 -11.06 18.74 -0.68
N GLU A 125 -11.31 17.65 -1.40
CA GLU A 125 -11.45 17.59 -2.86
C GLU A 125 -12.91 17.45 -3.31
N LEU A 126 -13.85 17.29 -2.36
CA LEU A 126 -15.25 17.03 -2.66
C LEU A 126 -16.06 18.33 -2.79
N ASP A 127 -16.80 18.46 -3.89
CA ASP A 127 -17.89 19.41 -4.01
C ASP A 127 -19.06 19.03 -3.08
N ASN A 128 -19.81 20.03 -2.60
CA ASN A 128 -20.91 19.86 -1.65
C ASN A 128 -21.95 18.80 -2.09
N ASP A 129 -22.18 18.64 -3.39
CA ASP A 129 -23.13 17.65 -3.92
C ASP A 129 -22.64 16.20 -3.74
N VAL A 130 -21.32 15.96 -3.85
CA VAL A 130 -20.73 14.63 -3.62
C VAL A 130 -20.72 14.30 -2.13
N VAL A 131 -20.49 15.31 -1.27
CA VAL A 131 -20.61 15.16 0.18
C VAL A 131 -22.02 14.70 0.57
N VAL A 132 -23.07 15.26 -0.03
CA VAL A 132 -24.46 14.83 0.25
C VAL A 132 -24.70 13.38 -0.18
N VAL A 133 -24.17 12.94 -1.33
CA VAL A 133 -24.26 11.54 -1.76
C VAL A 133 -23.54 10.61 -0.77
N VAL A 134 -22.29 10.90 -0.42
CA VAL A 134 -21.49 10.07 0.50
C VAL A 134 -22.09 10.04 1.91
N VAL A 135 -22.63 11.17 2.39
CA VAL A 135 -23.36 11.26 3.65
C VAL A 135 -24.65 10.44 3.57
N ASN A 136 -25.42 10.49 2.49
CA ASN A 136 -26.61 9.64 2.32
C ASN A 136 -26.26 8.14 2.31
N TYR A 137 -25.15 7.74 1.68
CA TYR A 137 -24.64 6.37 1.76
C TYR A 137 -24.24 5.96 3.19
N SER A 138 -23.72 6.92 3.98
CA SER A 138 -23.32 6.70 5.37
C SER A 138 -24.51 6.69 6.35
N CYS A 139 -25.53 7.53 6.09
CA CYS A 139 -26.67 7.78 6.98
C CYS A 139 -27.91 6.95 6.67
N ASN A 140 -28.02 6.31 5.50
CA ASN A 140 -29.19 5.46 5.21
C ASN A 140 -29.28 4.32 6.24
N ARG A 141 -30.24 4.47 7.15
CA ARG A 141 -30.81 3.35 7.91
C ARG A 141 -31.59 2.52 6.91
N SER A 142 -31.26 1.25 6.83
CA SER A 142 -32.17 0.25 6.27
C SER A 142 -33.45 0.34 7.10
N ASP A 143 -34.51 0.87 6.52
CA ASP A 143 -35.87 0.54 6.95
C ASP A 143 -36.19 -0.91 6.54
#